data_AF-A0A5B1R9Q6-F1
#
_entry.id   AF-A0A5B1R9Q6-F1
#
_cell.length_a   1.000
_cell.length_b   1.000
_cell.length_c   1.000
_cell.angle_alpha   90.00
_cell.angle_beta   90.00
_cell.angle_gamma   90.00
#
_symmetry.space_group_name_H-M   'P 1'
#
loop_
_entity.id
_entity.type
_entity.pdbx_description
1 polymer ?
#
loop_
_entity_poly.entity_id
_entity_poly.type
_entity_poly.pdbx_seq_one_letter_code
_entity_poly.pdbx_strand_id
1 'polypeptide(L)' 'IRELLAGLKERFKVLNIAFPEMAVADNCCHVRSAIRSVFPEIRVLLDVWHFLTR' A
#
# COMPACT_ATOMS: atom_id res chain seq x y z
N ILE A 1 0.24 9.23 -5.28
CA ILE A 1 -0.37 7.92 -4.93
C ILE A 1 -1.46 7.97 -3.86
N ARG A 2 -1.48 8.97 -2.95
CA ARG A 2 -2.45 9.00 -1.84
C ARG A 2 -3.92 9.04 -2.30
N GLU A 3 -4.25 9.86 -3.30
CA GLU A 3 -5.59 9.91 -3.90
C GLU A 3 -6.02 8.55 -4.47
N LEU A 4 -5.12 7.92 -5.22
CA LEU A 4 -5.29 6.56 -5.76
C LEU A 4 -5.58 5.52 -4.67
N LEU A 5 -4.82 5.57 -3.57
CA LEU A 5 -5.03 4.69 -2.42
C LEU A 5 -6.34 4.97 -1.68
N ALA A 6 -6.76 6.24 -1.58
CA ALA A 6 -8.04 6.61 -0.99
C ALA A 6 -9.20 6.05 -1.84
N GLY A 7 -9.14 6.18 -3.16
CA GLY A 7 -10.10 5.56 -4.07
C GLY A 7 -10.14 4.03 -3.92
N LEU A 8 -8.98 3.38 -3.75
CA LEU A 8 -8.91 1.96 -3.46
C LEU A 8 -9.62 1.59 -2.15
N LYS A 9 -9.39 2.36 -1.08
CA LYS A 9 -10.07 2.15 0.22
C LYS A 9 -11.59 2.27 0.09
N GLU A 10 -12.09 3.26 -0.63
CA GLU A 10 -13.53 3.41 -0.88
C GLU A 10 -14.09 2.24 -1.68
N ARG A 11 -13.37 1.77 -2.69
CA ARG A 11 -13.75 0.56 -3.43
C ARG A 11 -13.90 -0.66 -2.52
N PHE A 12 -12.96 -0.87 -1.59
CA PHE A 12 -13.02 -2.00 -0.65
C PHE A 12 -14.24 -1.93 0.27
N LYS A 13 -14.58 -0.73 0.75
CA LYS A 13 -15.80 -0.50 1.54
C LYS A 13 -17.06 -0.81 0.73
N VAL A 14 -17.15 -0.31 -0.51
CA VAL A 14 -18.31 -0.52 -1.39
C VAL A 14 -18.50 -2.00 -1.71
N LEU A 15 -17.40 -2.73 -1.92
CA LEU A 15 -17.43 -4.16 -2.18
C LEU A 15 -17.62 -5.01 -0.91
N ASN A 16 -17.64 -4.39 0.27
CA ASN A 16 -17.70 -5.06 1.57
C ASN A 16 -16.64 -6.18 1.73
N ILE A 17 -15.40 -5.87 1.34
CA ILE A 17 -14.26 -6.78 1.47
C ILE A 17 -13.24 -6.26 2.48
N ALA A 18 -12.49 -7.19 3.07
CA ALA A 18 -11.43 -6.86 4.02
C ALA A 18 -10.32 -6.02 3.36
N PHE A 19 -9.79 -5.04 4.09
CA PHE A 19 -8.64 -4.26 3.66
C PHE A 19 -7.39 -5.14 3.52
N PRO A 20 -6.43 -4.75 2.66
CA PRO A 20 -5.21 -5.51 2.50
C PRO A 20 -4.40 -5.53 3.79
N GLU A 21 -3.90 -6.71 4.17
CA GLU A 21 -3.02 -6.89 5.33
C GLU A 21 -1.57 -6.47 5.03
N MET A 22 -1.19 -6.50 3.75
CA MET A 22 0.17 -6.18 3.30
C MET A 22 0.21 -5.42 1.98
N ALA A 23 1.25 -4.62 1.82
CA ALA A 23 1.64 -4.00 0.55
C ALA A 23 3.15 -4.18 0.37
N VAL A 24 3.58 -4.58 -0.82
CA VAL A 24 5.00 -4.64 -1.19
C VAL A 24 5.29 -3.42 -2.07
N ALA A 25 6.32 -2.66 -1.74
CA ALA A 25 6.70 -1.46 -2.48
C ALA A 25 8.21 -1.25 -2.45
N ASP A 26 8.74 -0.51 -3.43
CA ASP A 26 10.13 -0.09 -3.46
C ASP A 26 10.55 0.66 -2.17
N ASN A 27 11.87 0.77 -1.93
CA ASN A 27 12.42 1.50 -0.79
C ASN A 27 12.22 3.02 -0.91
N CYS A 28 10.96 3.46 -0.84
CA CYS A 28 10.56 4.85 -0.91
C CYS A 28 9.73 5.20 0.32
N CYS A 29 10.30 6.06 1.17
CA CYS A 29 9.65 6.50 2.41
C CYS A 29 8.31 7.22 2.14
N HIS A 30 8.20 7.96 1.04
CA HIS A 30 6.97 8.65 0.65
C HIS A 30 5.86 7.67 0.28
N VAL A 31 6.19 6.60 -0.45
CA VAL A 31 5.23 5.55 -0.82
C VAL A 31 4.74 4.82 0.44
N ARG A 32 5.68 4.39 1.29
CA ARG A 32 5.36 3.75 2.59
C ARG A 32 4.47 4.62 3.47
N SER A 33 4.78 5.91 3.58
CA SER A 33 4.01 6.87 4.38
C SER A 33 2.60 7.07 3.82
N ALA A 34 2.47 7.21 2.49
CA ALA A 34 1.17 7.35 1.85
C ALA A 34 0.29 6.11 2.05
N ILE A 35 0.85 4.90 1.90
CA ILE A 35 0.14 3.63 2.17
C ILE A 35 -0.36 3.58 3.61
N ARG A 36 0.52 3.80 4.60
CA ARG A 36 0.14 3.79 6.03
C ARG A 36 -0.88 4.87 6.39
N SER A 37 -0.85 6.03 5.73
CA SER A 37 -1.83 7.08 5.99
C SER A 37 -3.26 6.71 5.56
N VAL A 38 -3.41 5.80 4.60
CA VAL A 38 -4.72 5.34 4.13
C VAL A 38 -5.14 4.04 4.82
N PHE A 39 -4.19 3.12 5.01
CA PHE A 39 -4.37 1.83 5.68
C PHE A 39 -3.42 1.75 6.90
N PRO A 40 -3.82 2.23 8.08
CA PRO A 40 -2.93 2.31 9.24
C PRO A 40 -2.38 0.96 9.73
N GLU A 41 -3.15 -0.10 9.56
CA GLU A 41 -2.82 -1.45 10.05
C GLU A 41 -2.02 -2.29 9.03
N ILE A 42 -1.77 -1.75 7.83
CA ILE A 42 -1.11 -2.51 6.76
C ILE A 42 0.39 -2.72 7.03
N ARG A 43 0.87 -3.93 6.76
CA ARG A 43 2.30 -4.22 6.73
C ARG A 43 2.89 -3.83 5.37
N VAL A 44 3.72 -2.78 5.37
CA VAL A 44 4.47 -2.38 4.16
C VAL A 44 5.82 -3.10 4.15
N LEU A 45 6.03 -3.97 3.16
CA LEU A 45 7.25 -4.73 2.92
C LEU A 45 8.05 -4.10 1.79
N LEU A 46 9.36 -4.35 1.80
CA LEU A 46 10.26 -3.93 0.73
C LEU A 46 10.16 -4.88 -0.45
N ASP A 47 9.97 -4.33 -1.65
CA ASP A 47 10.20 -5.07 -2.89
C ASP A 47 11.70 -5.28 -3.07
N VAL A 48 12.20 -6.45 -2.64
CA VAL A 48 13.61 -6.83 -2.78
C VAL A 48 13.96 -7.30 -4.19
N TRP A 49 12.97 -7.72 -4.99
CA TRP A 49 13.22 -8.19 -6.35
C TRP A 49 13.75 -7.04 -7.21
N HIS A 50 13.14 -5.85 -7.09
CA HIS A 50 13.60 -4.65 -7.78
C HIS A 50 15.05 -4.25 -7.44
N PHE A 51 15.57 -4.65 -6.26
CA PHE A 51 16.97 -4.46 -5.91
C PHE A 51 17.90 -5.54 -6.45
N LEU A 52 17.41 -6.78 -6.55
CA LEU A 52 18.21 -7.95 -6.98
C LEU A 52 18.32 -8.05 -8.51
N THR A 53 17.36 -7.54 -9.27
CA THR A 53 17.32 -7.67 -10.73
C THR A 53 17.64 -6.38 -11.48
N ARG A 54 18.50 -5.53 -10.91
CA ARG A 54 19.03 -4.38 -11.65
C ARG A 54 20.08 -4.80 -12.68
#